data_AF-A0A840E678-F1
#
_entry.id   AF-A0A840E678-F1
#
_cell.length_a   1.000
_cell.length_b   1.000
_cell.length_c   1.000
_cell.angle_alpha   90.00
_cell.angle_beta   90.00
_cell.angle_gamma   90.00
#
_symmetry.space_group_name_H-M   'P 1'
#
loop_
_entity.id
_entity.type
_entity.pdbx_description
1 polymer ?
#
loop_
_entity_poly.entity_id
_entity_poly.type
_entity_poly.pdbx_seq_one_letter_code
_entity_poly.pdbx_strand_id
1 'polypeptide(L)'
;MKTEEEQGNLDRPSQLKGWFDNLQQESWQLELLISGFAIFLLIAGYESLNGLNGLIQRLLLDANHWQPLAITYYIMRTAYLVLIASLVIHVLLRGIWIAAIGLRYVSGDIDYAALGYRPRYTRFLRRRIGSFDNYLEKLERLCSVVFSVAFLIIFCFFSVTAFGLFTTTLQFVLSWLFGQEVHQSGLLSGSGLGRLIALPTGILFFIDFLTLGFLKRNRWTAAAFYPIYRFVGWITLANLYRPLYHNLVDHRFGRRLARLLPVFVLLAMVAVSVQYVSGRFQPQYARDSHYAIAANNYDDTATNPATQFHRPTLRSKFPEHDYLELFIPYLPAINDPVIRKIAPALTETAYPGIKLRGGIYAGRMYNEEADYGATLAIMGRLHRVLLDSLALSVDPLFYFHGGREQHGLLYMIPTHQLPVGKHALRIESRTSSADTAAWSSYGNIYFYK
;
A
#
# COMPACT_ATOMS: atom_id res chain seq x y z
N MET A 1 -31.41 -5.16 -56.63
CA MET A 1 -30.33 -6.15 -56.46
C MET A 1 -29.29 -5.46 -55.59
N LYS A 2 -29.35 -5.66 -54.26
CA LYS A 2 -28.34 -5.08 -53.36
C LYS A 2 -27.02 -5.81 -53.63
N THR A 3 -25.94 -5.07 -53.80
CA THR A 3 -24.61 -5.61 -54.10
C THR A 3 -24.14 -6.53 -52.98
N GLU A 4 -23.40 -7.59 -53.31
CA GLU A 4 -22.89 -8.60 -52.37
C GLU A 4 -22.06 -7.98 -51.22
N GLU A 5 -21.48 -6.80 -51.42
CA GLU A 5 -20.83 -6.00 -50.36
C GLU A 5 -21.79 -5.46 -49.30
N GLU A 6 -23.02 -5.06 -49.65
CA GLU A 6 -24.02 -4.61 -48.68
C GLU A 6 -24.56 -5.78 -47.85
N GLN A 7 -24.72 -6.97 -48.45
CA GLN A 7 -25.11 -8.18 -47.72
C GLN A 7 -23.99 -8.67 -46.79
N GLY A 8 -22.72 -8.69 -47.26
CA GLY A 8 -21.56 -9.04 -46.43
C GLY A 8 -21.23 -8.05 -45.29
N ASN A 9 -21.80 -6.84 -45.32
CA ASN A 9 -21.68 -5.86 -44.23
C ASN A 9 -22.86 -5.91 -43.25
N LEU A 10 -24.03 -6.42 -43.67
CA LEU A 10 -25.20 -6.67 -42.81
C LEU A 10 -25.11 -8.00 -42.05
N ASP A 11 -24.38 -8.98 -42.57
CA ASP A 11 -24.16 -10.29 -41.92
C ASP A 11 -23.06 -10.28 -40.84
N ARG A 12 -22.09 -9.35 -40.93
CA ARG A 12 -21.03 -9.22 -39.90
C ARG A 12 -21.58 -8.87 -38.51
N PRO A 13 -22.50 -7.90 -38.34
CA PRO A 13 -23.11 -7.58 -37.04
C PRO A 13 -23.92 -8.73 -36.43
N SER A 14 -24.64 -9.51 -37.25
CA SER A 14 -25.47 -10.62 -36.78
C SER A 14 -24.63 -11.84 -36.38
N GLN A 15 -23.58 -12.15 -37.15
CA GLN A 15 -22.61 -13.19 -36.83
C GLN A 15 -21.80 -12.85 -35.57
N LEU A 16 -21.36 -11.58 -35.43
CA LEU A 16 -20.68 -11.11 -34.21
C LEU A 16 -21.59 -11.26 -32.99
N LYS A 17 -22.86 -10.88 -33.10
CA LYS A 17 -23.83 -11.03 -32.01
C LYS A 17 -24.01 -12.49 -31.60
N GLY A 18 -24.21 -13.40 -32.56
CA GLY A 18 -24.32 -14.84 -32.27
C GLY A 18 -23.05 -15.43 -31.63
N TRP A 19 -21.87 -14.97 -32.06
CA TRP A 19 -20.61 -15.35 -31.44
C TRP A 19 -20.47 -14.82 -30.00
N PHE A 20 -20.85 -13.56 -29.75
CA PHE A 20 -20.89 -12.98 -28.40
C PHE A 20 -21.87 -13.73 -27.49
N ASP A 21 -23.05 -14.10 -27.99
CA ASP A 21 -24.05 -14.84 -27.23
C ASP A 21 -23.52 -16.23 -26.83
N ASN A 22 -22.81 -16.92 -27.73
CA ASN A 22 -22.17 -18.21 -27.43
C ASN A 22 -21.01 -18.05 -26.41
N LEU A 23 -20.15 -17.05 -26.58
CA LEU A 23 -19.08 -16.76 -25.61
C LEU A 23 -19.64 -16.39 -24.24
N GLN A 24 -20.77 -15.70 -24.19
CA GLN A 24 -21.44 -15.36 -22.95
C GLN A 24 -22.01 -16.61 -22.26
N GLN A 25 -22.51 -17.59 -23.01
CA GLN A 25 -22.98 -18.86 -22.45
C GLN A 25 -21.84 -19.70 -21.89
N GLU A 26 -20.65 -19.64 -22.48
CA GLU A 26 -19.45 -20.33 -22.01
C GLU A 26 -18.57 -19.47 -21.10
N SER A 27 -19.00 -18.24 -20.76
CA SER A 27 -18.19 -17.29 -20.00
C SER A 27 -17.76 -17.86 -18.66
N TRP A 28 -18.57 -18.74 -18.08
CA TRP A 28 -18.28 -19.37 -16.82
C TRP A 28 -16.97 -20.16 -16.80
N GLN A 29 -16.61 -20.81 -17.92
CA GLN A 29 -15.37 -21.59 -18.01
C GLN A 29 -14.17 -20.64 -17.99
N LEU A 30 -14.24 -19.56 -18.78
CA LEU A 30 -13.22 -18.53 -18.85
C LEU A 30 -13.08 -17.77 -17.53
N GLU A 31 -14.20 -17.41 -16.91
CA GLU A 31 -14.26 -16.75 -15.60
C GLU A 31 -13.57 -17.59 -14.52
N LEU A 32 -13.85 -18.90 -14.47
CA LEU A 32 -13.24 -19.82 -13.51
C LEU A 32 -11.74 -20.01 -13.77
N LEU A 33 -11.35 -20.23 -15.03
CA LEU A 33 -9.97 -20.44 -15.44
C LEU A 33 -9.11 -19.21 -15.13
N ILE A 34 -9.54 -18.03 -15.57
CA ILE A 34 -8.82 -16.77 -15.36
C ILE A 34 -8.77 -16.43 -13.87
N SER A 35 -9.86 -16.63 -13.12
CA SER A 35 -9.86 -16.39 -11.67
C SER A 35 -8.88 -17.32 -10.94
N GLY A 36 -8.89 -18.61 -11.26
CA GLY A 36 -7.99 -19.59 -10.65
C GLY A 36 -6.52 -19.27 -10.91
N PHE A 37 -6.18 -18.98 -12.17
CA PHE A 37 -4.82 -18.60 -12.56
C PHE A 37 -4.38 -17.28 -11.90
N ALA A 38 -5.26 -16.27 -11.88
CA ALA A 38 -4.97 -14.99 -11.25
C ALA A 38 -4.75 -15.15 -9.74
N ILE A 39 -5.60 -15.91 -9.03
CA ILE A 39 -5.42 -16.19 -7.59
C ILE A 39 -4.06 -16.86 -7.34
N PHE A 40 -3.71 -17.88 -8.13
CA PHE A 40 -2.44 -18.58 -7.97
C PHE A 40 -1.24 -17.62 -8.12
N LEU A 41 -1.23 -16.80 -9.17
CA LEU A 41 -0.15 -15.82 -9.39
C LEU A 41 -0.11 -14.73 -8.30
N LEU A 42 -1.27 -14.26 -7.85
CA LEU A 42 -1.36 -13.26 -6.78
C LEU A 42 -0.98 -13.84 -5.40
N ILE A 43 -1.15 -15.13 -5.16
CA ILE A 43 -0.64 -15.73 -3.92
C ILE A 43 0.87 -15.93 -4.02
N ALA A 44 1.36 -16.45 -5.16
CA ALA A 44 2.79 -16.66 -5.39
C ALA A 44 3.60 -15.36 -5.33
N GLY A 45 3.05 -14.24 -5.81
CA GLY A 45 3.71 -12.93 -5.78
C GLY A 45 3.62 -12.19 -4.44
N TYR A 46 2.89 -12.72 -3.45
CA TYR A 46 2.59 -12.00 -2.21
C TYR A 46 3.84 -11.71 -1.36
N GLU A 47 4.76 -12.67 -1.26
CA GLU A 47 5.99 -12.51 -0.50
C GLU A 47 6.87 -11.40 -1.08
N SER A 48 7.06 -11.39 -2.41
CA SER A 48 7.78 -10.34 -3.12
C SER A 48 7.16 -8.96 -2.88
N LEU A 49 5.83 -8.84 -2.93
CA LEU A 49 5.13 -7.58 -2.66
C LEU A 49 5.33 -7.12 -1.21
N ASN A 50 5.30 -8.04 -0.24
CA ASN A 50 5.56 -7.72 1.16
C ASN A 50 7.05 -7.38 1.41
N GLY A 51 7.98 -8.01 0.70
CA GLY A 51 9.41 -7.70 0.78
C GLY A 51 9.73 -6.24 0.43
N LEU A 52 8.96 -5.63 -0.48
CA LEU A 52 9.08 -4.20 -0.81
C LEU A 52 8.79 -3.27 0.37
N ASN A 53 8.07 -3.71 1.41
CA ASN A 53 7.78 -2.88 2.57
C ASN A 53 9.07 -2.36 3.24
N GLY A 54 10.12 -3.20 3.29
CA GLY A 54 11.41 -2.78 3.82
C GLY A 54 12.01 -1.62 3.04
N LEU A 55 12.08 -1.76 1.71
CA LEU A 55 12.55 -0.71 0.81
C LEU A 55 11.77 0.60 0.98
N ILE A 56 10.43 0.52 1.02
CA ILE A 56 9.56 1.69 1.19
C ILE A 56 9.83 2.41 2.52
N GLN A 57 10.00 1.66 3.61
CA GLN A 57 10.32 2.24 4.92
C GLN A 57 11.70 2.91 4.93
N ARG A 58 12.71 2.36 4.26
CA ARG A 58 14.02 3.00 4.13
C ARG A 58 13.94 4.32 3.36
N LEU A 59 13.27 4.32 2.20
CA LEU A 59 13.10 5.54 1.41
C LEU A 59 12.39 6.65 2.20
N LEU A 60 11.40 6.30 3.02
CA LEU A 60 10.72 7.26 3.89
C LEU A 60 11.63 7.88 4.95
N LEU A 61 12.63 7.15 5.43
CA LEU A 61 13.63 7.64 6.38
C LEU A 61 14.73 8.46 5.70
N ASP A 62 15.01 8.19 4.43
CA ASP A 62 15.92 9.00 3.63
C ASP A 62 15.33 10.40 3.37
N ALA A 63 14.10 10.47 2.88
CA ALA A 63 13.47 11.76 2.61
C ALA A 63 11.95 11.75 2.54
N ASN A 64 11.34 12.85 3.00
CA ASN A 64 9.90 13.03 2.99
C ASN A 64 9.26 13.04 1.59
N HIS A 65 10.02 13.36 0.54
CA HIS A 65 9.50 13.37 -0.84
C HIS A 65 9.18 11.97 -1.39
N TRP A 66 9.58 10.90 -0.70
CA TRP A 66 9.18 9.53 -1.01
C TRP A 66 7.80 9.15 -0.44
N GLN A 67 7.17 10.02 0.36
CA GLN A 67 5.84 9.79 0.93
C GLN A 67 4.76 9.42 -0.10
N PRO A 68 4.67 10.05 -1.29
CA PRO A 68 3.73 9.64 -2.33
C PRO A 68 3.92 8.20 -2.78
N LEU A 69 5.16 7.75 -2.95
CA LEU A 69 5.47 6.37 -3.34
C LEU A 69 5.02 5.38 -2.25
N ALA A 70 5.25 5.71 -0.97
CA ALA A 70 4.79 4.89 0.13
C ALA A 70 3.26 4.78 0.18
N ILE A 71 2.56 5.91 0.01
CA ILE A 71 1.08 5.93 -0.07
C ILE A 71 0.61 5.05 -1.24
N THR A 72 1.20 5.20 -2.42
CA THR A 72 0.91 4.36 -3.59
C THR A 72 1.13 2.89 -3.28
N TYR A 73 2.25 2.52 -2.65
CA TYR A 73 2.52 1.14 -2.24
C TYR A 73 1.43 0.58 -1.33
N TYR A 74 1.03 1.30 -0.27
CA TYR A 74 -0.01 0.81 0.65
C TYR A 74 -1.40 0.72 0.01
N ILE A 75 -1.77 1.67 -0.85
CA ILE A 75 -3.03 1.63 -1.60
C ILE A 75 -3.03 0.43 -2.55
N MET A 76 -1.95 0.21 -3.31
CA MET A 76 -1.83 -0.92 -4.23
C MET A 76 -1.77 -2.26 -3.51
N ARG A 77 -1.07 -2.35 -2.37
CA ARG A 77 -1.04 -3.54 -1.51
C ARG A 77 -2.45 -3.87 -0.99
N THR A 78 -3.23 -2.86 -0.63
CA THR A 78 -4.64 -3.06 -0.24
C THR A 78 -5.47 -3.54 -1.42
N ALA A 79 -5.34 -2.91 -2.59
CA ALA A 79 -6.02 -3.31 -3.81
C ALA A 79 -5.72 -4.79 -4.18
N TYR A 80 -4.47 -5.20 -4.03
CA TYR A 80 -3.99 -6.56 -4.26
C TYR A 80 -4.68 -7.57 -3.34
N LEU A 81 -4.74 -7.30 -2.03
CA LEU A 81 -5.42 -8.17 -1.07
C LEU A 81 -6.93 -8.24 -1.33
N VAL A 82 -7.56 -7.10 -1.64
CA VAL A 82 -8.98 -7.03 -1.99
C VAL A 82 -9.30 -7.80 -3.25
N LEU A 83 -8.41 -7.78 -4.24
CA LEU A 83 -8.54 -8.57 -5.45
C LEU A 83 -8.51 -10.06 -5.15
N ILE A 84 -7.52 -10.54 -4.38
CA ILE A 84 -7.44 -11.95 -3.97
C ILE A 84 -8.74 -12.35 -3.28
N ALA A 85 -9.18 -11.58 -2.28
CA ALA A 85 -10.40 -11.87 -1.53
C ALA A 85 -11.64 -11.92 -2.44
N SER A 86 -11.76 -10.98 -3.38
CA SER A 86 -12.89 -10.90 -4.32
C SER A 86 -12.91 -12.09 -5.29
N LEU A 87 -11.74 -12.49 -5.83
CA LEU A 87 -11.63 -13.65 -6.71
C LEU A 87 -11.88 -14.96 -5.97
N VAL A 88 -11.43 -15.09 -4.72
CA VAL A 88 -11.75 -16.25 -3.87
C VAL A 88 -13.26 -16.34 -3.63
N ILE A 89 -13.91 -15.24 -3.24
CA ILE A 89 -15.38 -15.19 -3.08
C ILE A 89 -16.08 -15.58 -4.40
N HIS A 90 -15.59 -15.05 -5.53
CA HIS A 90 -16.12 -15.39 -6.86
C HIS A 90 -16.03 -16.90 -7.16
N VAL A 91 -14.85 -17.50 -6.98
CA VAL A 91 -14.64 -18.93 -7.22
C VAL A 91 -15.48 -19.80 -6.28
N LEU A 92 -15.64 -19.40 -5.01
CA LEU A 92 -16.52 -20.10 -4.07
C LEU A 92 -17.99 -20.05 -4.52
N LEU A 93 -18.48 -18.88 -4.94
CA LEU A 93 -19.84 -18.74 -5.50
C LEU A 93 -20.03 -19.60 -6.75
N ARG A 94 -19.01 -19.64 -7.62
CA ARG A 94 -19.02 -20.51 -8.80
C ARG A 94 -19.05 -21.99 -8.42
N GLY A 95 -18.31 -22.38 -7.39
CA GLY A 95 -18.36 -23.74 -6.82
C GLY A 95 -19.76 -24.12 -6.33
N ILE A 96 -20.45 -23.21 -5.62
CA ILE A 96 -21.84 -23.41 -5.21
C ILE A 96 -22.77 -23.56 -6.43
N TRP A 97 -22.53 -22.78 -7.47
CA TRP A 97 -23.32 -22.86 -8.71
C TRP A 97 -23.13 -24.19 -9.44
N ILE A 98 -21.89 -24.65 -9.60
CA ILE A 98 -21.59 -25.96 -10.22
C ILE A 98 -22.24 -27.08 -9.41
N ALA A 99 -22.14 -27.03 -8.07
CA ALA A 99 -22.79 -28.01 -7.20
C ALA A 99 -24.32 -27.99 -7.34
N ALA A 100 -24.92 -26.81 -7.46
CA ALA A 100 -26.36 -26.66 -7.68
C ALA A 100 -26.78 -27.27 -9.04
N ILE A 101 -26.00 -27.09 -10.11
CA ILE A 101 -26.27 -27.74 -11.40
C ILE A 101 -26.17 -29.26 -11.29
N GLY A 102 -25.14 -29.78 -10.62
CA GLY A 102 -25.01 -31.21 -10.36
C GLY A 102 -26.24 -31.77 -9.63
N LEU A 103 -26.75 -31.04 -8.63
CA LEU A 103 -27.98 -31.39 -7.93
C LEU A 103 -29.20 -31.34 -8.85
N ARG A 104 -29.32 -30.31 -9.70
CA ARG A 104 -30.41 -30.18 -10.67
C ARG A 104 -30.45 -31.33 -11.67
N TYR A 105 -29.28 -31.80 -12.11
CA TYR A 105 -29.18 -32.92 -13.05
C TYR A 105 -29.77 -34.22 -12.49
N VAL A 106 -29.56 -34.49 -11.20
CA VAL A 106 -30.04 -35.72 -10.54
C VAL A 106 -31.47 -35.57 -10.01
N SER A 107 -31.79 -34.44 -9.38
CA SER A 107 -33.04 -34.26 -8.63
C SER A 107 -34.14 -33.49 -9.37
N GLY A 108 -33.85 -32.87 -10.52
CA GLY A 108 -34.82 -32.08 -11.26
C GLY A 108 -35.25 -30.80 -10.52
N ASP A 109 -36.43 -30.27 -10.85
CA ASP A 109 -36.99 -29.09 -10.17
C ASP A 109 -37.68 -29.43 -8.85
N ILE A 110 -37.94 -28.41 -8.03
CA ILE A 110 -38.61 -28.57 -6.75
C ILE A 110 -40.08 -28.97 -6.97
N ASP A 111 -40.40 -30.24 -6.72
CA ASP A 111 -41.79 -30.68 -6.59
C ASP A 111 -42.33 -30.37 -5.18
N TYR A 112 -43.00 -29.23 -5.06
CA TYR A 112 -43.63 -28.80 -3.82
C TYR A 112 -44.77 -29.71 -3.33
N ALA A 113 -45.37 -30.52 -4.20
CA ALA A 113 -46.43 -31.45 -3.81
C ALA A 113 -45.83 -32.70 -3.15
N ALA A 114 -44.74 -33.24 -3.71
CA ALA A 114 -44.02 -34.38 -3.15
C ALA A 114 -43.44 -34.12 -1.74
N LEU A 115 -43.17 -32.86 -1.39
CA LEU A 115 -42.67 -32.48 -0.06
C LEU A 115 -43.70 -32.64 1.07
N GLY A 116 -45.00 -32.75 0.77
CA GLY A 116 -46.04 -32.98 1.78
C GLY A 116 -46.21 -31.86 2.82
N TYR A 117 -45.71 -30.64 2.56
CA TYR A 117 -45.76 -29.53 3.52
C TYR A 117 -47.16 -28.90 3.65
N ARG A 118 -47.45 -28.34 4.84
CA ARG A 118 -48.70 -27.61 5.10
C ARG A 118 -48.81 -26.35 4.23
N PRO A 119 -50.03 -25.92 3.83
CA PRO A 119 -50.23 -24.83 2.85
C PRO A 119 -49.50 -23.51 3.16
N ARG A 120 -49.37 -23.15 4.45
CA ARG A 120 -48.64 -21.95 4.88
C ARG A 120 -47.16 -22.01 4.51
N TYR A 121 -46.50 -23.14 4.74
CA TYR A 121 -45.09 -23.35 4.39
C TYR A 121 -44.91 -23.50 2.88
N THR A 122 -45.76 -24.25 2.20
CA THR A 122 -45.71 -24.41 0.74
C THR A 122 -45.84 -23.05 0.02
N ARG A 123 -46.77 -22.20 0.47
CA ARG A 123 -46.95 -20.85 -0.07
C ARG A 123 -45.75 -19.94 0.23
N PHE A 124 -45.14 -20.08 1.41
CA PHE A 124 -43.93 -19.35 1.76
C PHE A 124 -42.74 -19.75 0.87
N LEU A 125 -42.47 -21.05 0.72
CA LEU A 125 -41.35 -21.56 -0.07
C LEU A 125 -41.52 -21.22 -1.55
N ARG A 126 -42.71 -21.41 -2.14
CA ARG A 126 -43.00 -21.00 -3.52
C ARG A 126 -42.75 -19.50 -3.78
N ARG A 127 -43.06 -18.63 -2.80
CA ARG A 127 -42.83 -17.18 -2.93
C ARG A 127 -41.36 -16.78 -2.74
N ARG A 128 -40.62 -17.44 -1.84
CA ARG A 128 -39.27 -17.03 -1.45
C ARG A 128 -38.18 -17.73 -2.26
N ILE A 129 -38.32 -19.03 -2.47
CA ILE A 129 -37.36 -19.87 -3.20
C ILE A 129 -37.75 -19.89 -4.67
N GLY A 130 -39.01 -20.20 -4.98
CA GLY A 130 -39.49 -20.35 -6.36
C GLY A 130 -39.07 -21.69 -6.97
N SER A 131 -38.84 -21.76 -8.28
CA SER A 131 -38.20 -22.92 -8.90
C SER A 131 -36.70 -22.95 -8.60
N PHE A 132 -36.11 -24.13 -8.67
CA PHE A 132 -34.66 -24.29 -8.59
C PHE A 132 -33.95 -23.65 -9.78
N ASP A 133 -34.57 -23.62 -10.96
CA ASP A 133 -34.03 -22.92 -12.14
C ASP A 133 -33.87 -21.42 -11.89
N ASN A 134 -34.87 -20.78 -11.26
CA ASN A 134 -34.79 -19.38 -10.88
C ASN A 134 -33.68 -19.12 -9.86
N TYR A 135 -33.36 -20.10 -9.02
CA TYR A 135 -32.22 -20.03 -8.10
C TYR A 135 -30.89 -20.10 -8.86
N LEU A 136 -30.75 -21.07 -9.79
CA LEU A 136 -29.58 -21.21 -10.65
C LEU A 136 -29.31 -19.95 -11.47
N GLU A 137 -30.35 -19.37 -12.08
CA GLU A 137 -30.24 -18.13 -12.87
C GLU A 137 -29.78 -16.94 -12.02
N LYS A 138 -30.33 -16.79 -10.80
CA LYS A 138 -29.91 -15.72 -9.87
C LYS A 138 -28.46 -15.90 -9.45
N LEU A 139 -28.04 -17.14 -9.22
CA LEU A 139 -26.69 -17.46 -8.80
C LEU A 139 -25.68 -17.24 -9.94
N GLU A 140 -26.05 -17.57 -11.19
CA GLU A 140 -25.27 -17.22 -12.39
C GLU A 140 -25.03 -15.72 -12.48
N ARG A 141 -26.12 -14.94 -12.45
CA ARG A 141 -26.08 -13.48 -12.49
C ARG A 141 -25.24 -12.92 -11.34
N LEU A 142 -25.31 -13.51 -10.16
CA LEU A 142 -24.49 -13.10 -9.01
C LEU A 142 -23.01 -13.36 -9.26
N CYS A 143 -22.63 -14.53 -9.77
CA CYS A 143 -21.23 -14.87 -10.07
C CYS A 143 -20.61 -13.86 -11.05
N SER A 144 -21.25 -13.62 -12.19
CA SER A 144 -20.72 -12.70 -13.22
C SER A 144 -20.68 -11.25 -12.72
N VAL A 145 -21.64 -10.82 -11.90
CA VAL A 145 -21.61 -9.48 -11.29
C VAL A 145 -20.48 -9.36 -10.26
N VAL A 146 -20.27 -10.37 -9.40
CA VAL A 146 -19.17 -10.36 -8.42
C VAL A 146 -17.82 -10.33 -9.13
N PHE A 147 -17.64 -11.13 -10.18
CA PHE A 147 -16.44 -11.10 -11.03
C PHE A 147 -16.20 -9.70 -11.60
N SER A 148 -17.21 -9.09 -12.23
CA SER A 148 -17.11 -7.74 -12.80
C SER A 148 -16.82 -6.67 -11.75
N VAL A 149 -17.42 -6.79 -10.56
CA VAL A 149 -17.23 -5.85 -9.45
C VAL A 149 -15.82 -5.96 -8.86
N ALA A 150 -15.24 -7.16 -8.82
CA ALA A 150 -13.85 -7.35 -8.41
C ALA A 150 -12.90 -6.48 -9.25
N PHE A 151 -13.02 -6.54 -10.59
CA PHE A 151 -12.23 -5.69 -11.50
C PHE A 151 -12.56 -4.21 -11.36
N LEU A 152 -13.83 -3.86 -11.18
CA LEU A 152 -14.23 -2.46 -10.97
C LEU A 152 -13.59 -1.87 -9.71
N ILE A 153 -13.53 -2.64 -8.62
CA ILE A 153 -12.86 -2.22 -7.37
C ILE A 153 -11.36 -1.97 -7.62
N ILE A 154 -10.66 -2.87 -8.31
CA ILE A 154 -9.24 -2.67 -8.67
C ILE A 154 -9.08 -1.37 -9.47
N PHE A 155 -9.93 -1.15 -10.48
CA PHE A 155 -9.86 0.06 -11.28
C PHE A 155 -10.15 1.33 -10.47
N CYS A 156 -10.99 1.27 -9.43
CA CYS A 156 -11.12 2.38 -8.48
C CYS A 156 -9.80 2.66 -7.75
N PHE A 157 -9.08 1.63 -7.29
CA PHE A 157 -7.77 1.80 -6.67
C PHE A 157 -6.73 2.37 -7.65
N PHE A 158 -6.69 1.87 -8.90
CA PHE A 158 -5.83 2.44 -9.94
C PHE A 158 -6.19 3.89 -10.27
N SER A 159 -7.48 4.22 -10.34
CA SER A 159 -7.98 5.58 -10.57
C SER A 159 -7.47 6.54 -9.49
N VAL A 160 -7.63 6.20 -8.21
CA VAL A 160 -7.13 7.01 -7.08
C VAL A 160 -5.61 7.14 -7.12
N THR A 161 -4.90 6.06 -7.45
CA THR A 161 -3.43 6.04 -7.50
C THR A 161 -2.91 6.89 -8.66
N ALA A 162 -3.46 6.74 -9.86
CA ALA A 162 -3.09 7.52 -11.03
C ALA A 162 -3.35 9.01 -10.80
N PHE A 163 -4.49 9.35 -10.17
CA PHE A 163 -4.78 10.72 -9.76
C PHE A 163 -3.78 11.25 -8.71
N GLY A 164 -3.46 10.46 -7.69
CA GLY A 164 -2.46 10.83 -6.67
C GLY A 164 -1.06 11.06 -7.25
N LEU A 165 -0.61 10.20 -8.16
CA LEU A 165 0.67 10.34 -8.85
C LEU A 165 0.69 11.54 -9.78
N PHE A 166 -0.38 11.77 -10.55
CA PHE A 166 -0.51 12.95 -11.40
C PHE A 166 -0.41 14.24 -10.59
N THR A 167 -1.13 14.33 -9.46
CA THR A 167 -1.15 15.53 -8.62
C THR A 167 0.21 15.77 -7.95
N THR A 168 0.89 14.72 -7.52
CA THR A 168 2.26 14.78 -6.99
C THR A 168 3.25 15.25 -8.05
N THR A 169 3.17 14.71 -9.27
CA THR A 169 4.03 15.09 -10.39
C THR A 169 3.82 16.55 -10.77
N LEU A 170 2.55 16.98 -10.84
CA LEU A 170 2.20 18.37 -11.11
C LEU A 170 2.75 19.30 -10.03
N GLN A 171 2.63 18.94 -8.75
CA GLN A 171 3.23 19.72 -7.66
C GLN A 171 4.74 19.84 -7.82
N PHE A 172 5.44 18.74 -8.11
CA PHE A 172 6.90 18.74 -8.30
C PHE A 172 7.32 19.65 -9.46
N VAL A 173 6.63 19.55 -10.61
CA VAL A 173 6.89 20.40 -11.78
C VAL A 173 6.64 21.87 -11.47
N LEU A 174 5.55 22.20 -10.79
CA LEU A 174 5.24 23.59 -10.42
C LEU A 174 6.29 24.14 -9.43
N SER A 175 6.65 23.38 -8.41
CA SER A 175 7.69 23.78 -7.46
C SER A 175 9.04 24.03 -8.16
N TRP A 176 9.42 23.16 -9.09
CA TRP A 176 10.62 23.34 -9.91
C TRP A 176 10.54 24.62 -10.77
N LEU A 177 9.41 24.88 -11.43
CA LEU A 177 9.20 26.08 -12.27
C LEU A 177 9.25 27.38 -11.46
N PHE A 178 8.71 27.40 -10.24
CA PHE A 178 8.65 28.58 -9.39
C PHE A 178 9.82 28.69 -8.39
N GLY A 179 10.82 27.80 -8.47
CA GLY A 179 11.98 27.78 -7.58
C GLY A 179 11.62 27.56 -6.10
N GLN A 180 10.48 26.92 -5.82
CA GLN A 180 10.05 26.62 -4.45
C GLN A 180 10.64 25.29 -3.99
N GLU A 181 11.18 25.26 -2.78
CA GLU A 181 11.64 24.01 -2.16
C GLU A 181 10.46 23.07 -1.89
N VAL A 182 10.58 21.83 -2.36
CA VAL A 182 9.57 20.78 -2.18
C VAL A 182 9.72 20.20 -0.78
N HIS A 183 9.18 20.88 0.22
CA HIS A 183 9.30 20.42 1.61
C HIS A 183 8.40 19.21 1.92
N GLN A 184 7.27 19.08 1.21
CA GLN A 184 6.36 17.92 1.26
C GLN A 184 5.63 17.82 -0.09
N SER A 185 5.46 16.61 -0.62
CA SER A 185 4.71 16.36 -1.86
C SER A 185 3.66 15.28 -1.61
N GLY A 186 2.46 15.45 -2.19
CA GLY A 186 1.35 14.52 -2.01
C GLY A 186 -0.03 15.19 -1.98
N LEU A 187 -1.07 14.38 -2.17
CA LEU A 187 -2.46 14.85 -2.25
C LEU A 187 -2.92 15.57 -0.96
N LEU A 188 -2.47 15.10 0.21
CA LEU A 188 -2.86 15.62 1.53
C LEU A 188 -1.76 16.48 2.20
N SER A 189 -0.49 16.29 1.83
CA SER A 189 0.68 16.88 2.51
C SER A 189 1.44 17.94 1.70
N GLY A 190 1.26 18.06 0.36
CA GLY A 190 2.00 19.06 -0.44
C GLY A 190 1.51 20.51 -0.36
N SER A 191 2.32 21.45 0.12
CA SER A 191 2.01 22.88 0.18
C SER A 191 2.18 23.53 -1.20
N GLY A 192 1.09 23.99 -1.85
CA GLY A 192 1.21 24.72 -3.11
C GLY A 192 -0.09 24.88 -3.92
N LEU A 193 -0.02 25.71 -4.97
CA LEU A 193 -1.12 25.99 -5.92
C LEU A 193 -1.71 24.72 -6.54
N GLY A 194 -0.88 23.70 -6.78
CA GLY A 194 -1.32 22.41 -7.31
C GLY A 194 -2.37 21.71 -6.42
N ARG A 195 -2.26 21.81 -5.09
CA ARG A 195 -3.25 21.23 -4.16
C ARG A 195 -4.60 21.96 -4.26
N LEU A 196 -4.57 23.29 -4.35
CA LEU A 196 -5.79 24.12 -4.41
C LEU A 196 -6.65 23.79 -5.62
N ILE A 197 -6.06 23.31 -6.71
CA ILE A 197 -6.77 22.92 -7.93
C ILE A 197 -7.09 21.42 -7.93
N ALA A 198 -6.11 20.59 -7.58
CA ALA A 198 -6.24 19.14 -7.63
C ALA A 198 -7.25 18.57 -6.63
N LEU A 199 -7.25 19.07 -5.39
CA LEU A 199 -8.07 18.49 -4.34
C LEU A 199 -9.57 18.75 -4.59
N PRO A 200 -10.02 19.98 -4.92
CA PRO A 200 -11.41 20.21 -5.30
C PRO A 200 -11.84 19.44 -6.55
N THR A 201 -11.01 19.38 -7.59
CA THR A 201 -11.34 18.64 -8.83
C THR A 201 -11.48 17.14 -8.57
N GLY A 202 -10.60 16.55 -7.76
CA GLY A 202 -10.69 15.17 -7.31
C GLY A 202 -11.94 14.89 -6.47
N ILE A 203 -12.28 15.77 -5.52
CA ILE A 203 -13.48 15.64 -4.70
C ILE A 203 -14.75 15.74 -5.55
N LEU A 204 -14.83 16.69 -6.48
CA LEU A 204 -15.99 16.82 -7.39
C LEU A 204 -16.18 15.54 -8.22
N PHE A 205 -15.09 14.99 -8.76
CA PHE A 205 -15.14 13.74 -9.52
C PHE A 205 -15.56 12.55 -8.64
N PHE A 206 -15.05 12.48 -7.42
CA PHE A 206 -15.42 11.45 -6.45
C PHE A 206 -16.90 11.53 -6.06
N ILE A 207 -17.40 12.74 -5.75
CA ILE A 207 -18.83 12.96 -5.45
C ILE A 207 -19.70 12.54 -6.64
N ASP A 208 -19.35 12.92 -7.87
CA ASP A 208 -20.11 12.51 -9.06
C ASP A 208 -20.12 10.98 -9.24
N PHE A 209 -18.98 10.31 -8.97
CA PHE A 209 -18.88 8.85 -9.00
C PHE A 209 -19.77 8.18 -7.94
N LEU A 210 -19.75 8.67 -6.69
CA LEU A 210 -20.57 8.16 -5.60
C LEU A 210 -22.07 8.34 -5.84
N THR A 211 -22.45 9.48 -6.40
CA THR A 211 -23.84 9.87 -6.63
C THR A 211 -24.40 9.34 -7.95
N LEU A 212 -23.65 8.51 -8.68
CA LEU A 212 -24.03 7.93 -9.97
C LEU A 212 -24.30 8.99 -11.05
N GLY A 213 -23.55 10.10 -11.03
CA GLY A 213 -23.62 11.16 -12.03
C GLY A 213 -24.46 12.37 -11.64
N PHE A 214 -24.57 12.72 -10.35
CA PHE A 214 -25.38 13.88 -9.92
C PHE A 214 -24.98 15.18 -10.63
N LEU A 215 -23.68 15.46 -10.77
CA LEU A 215 -23.19 16.69 -11.39
C LEU A 215 -23.46 16.71 -12.90
N LYS A 216 -23.48 15.54 -13.54
CA LYS A 216 -23.77 15.39 -14.98
C LYS A 216 -25.25 15.54 -15.34
N ARG A 217 -26.17 15.28 -14.40
CA ARG A 217 -27.61 15.29 -14.66
C ARG A 217 -28.23 16.69 -14.60
N ASN A 218 -27.65 17.61 -13.83
CA ASN A 218 -28.16 18.97 -13.73
C ASN A 218 -27.54 19.87 -14.81
N ARG A 219 -28.40 20.55 -15.59
CA ARG A 219 -28.03 21.40 -16.74
C ARG A 219 -26.97 22.47 -16.43
N TRP A 220 -27.01 23.05 -15.23
CA TRP A 220 -26.09 24.12 -14.83
C TRP A 220 -24.72 23.58 -14.40
N THR A 221 -24.70 22.50 -13.63
CA THR A 221 -23.46 21.88 -13.16
C THR A 221 -22.76 21.07 -14.27
N ALA A 222 -23.52 20.49 -15.20
CA ALA A 222 -22.99 19.67 -16.27
C ALA A 222 -22.05 20.44 -17.19
N ALA A 223 -22.38 21.69 -17.55
CA ALA A 223 -21.56 22.52 -18.43
C ALA A 223 -20.18 22.82 -17.81
N ALA A 224 -20.15 23.24 -16.54
CA ALA A 224 -18.90 23.53 -15.81
C ALA A 224 -18.10 22.25 -15.49
N PHE A 225 -18.78 21.14 -15.20
CA PHE A 225 -18.14 19.87 -14.83
C PHE A 225 -17.61 19.08 -16.02
N TYR A 226 -18.17 19.25 -17.22
CA TYR A 226 -17.76 18.50 -18.41
C TYR A 226 -16.25 18.54 -18.74
N PRO A 227 -15.57 19.69 -18.78
CA PRO A 227 -14.12 19.73 -19.01
C PRO A 227 -13.33 19.01 -17.91
N ILE A 228 -13.73 19.19 -16.65
CA ILE A 228 -13.14 18.50 -15.49
C ILE A 228 -13.32 16.99 -15.63
N TYR A 229 -14.51 16.52 -15.97
CA TYR A 229 -14.84 15.11 -16.15
C TYR A 229 -14.01 14.43 -17.24
N ARG A 230 -13.75 15.13 -18.36
CA ARG A 230 -12.91 14.62 -19.45
C ARG A 230 -11.44 14.56 -19.02
N PHE A 231 -10.93 15.63 -18.42
CA PHE A 231 -9.55 15.74 -17.97
C PHE A 231 -9.21 14.73 -16.86
N VAL A 232 -9.98 14.75 -15.76
CA VAL A 232 -9.80 13.78 -14.67
C VAL A 232 -10.05 12.37 -15.16
N GLY A 233 -10.99 12.16 -16.08
CA GLY A 233 -11.24 10.88 -16.74
C GLY A 233 -10.04 10.30 -17.47
N TRP A 234 -9.28 11.15 -18.16
CA TRP A 234 -8.06 10.74 -18.84
C TRP A 234 -6.96 10.38 -17.83
N ILE A 235 -6.75 11.20 -16.80
CA ILE A 235 -5.78 10.96 -15.72
C ILE A 235 -6.07 9.64 -14.98
N THR A 236 -7.34 9.40 -14.68
CA THR A 236 -7.79 8.25 -13.88
C THR A 236 -7.91 6.96 -14.70
N LEU A 237 -7.50 6.97 -15.98
CA LEU A 237 -7.65 5.83 -16.90
C LEU A 237 -9.11 5.36 -17.02
N ALA A 238 -10.06 6.29 -16.95
CA ALA A 238 -11.48 5.98 -16.86
C ALA A 238 -12.05 5.30 -18.10
N ASN A 239 -11.35 5.34 -19.23
CA ASN A 239 -11.71 4.60 -20.43
C ASN A 239 -11.77 3.08 -20.19
N LEU A 240 -10.96 2.55 -19.26
CA LEU A 240 -10.93 1.12 -18.95
C LEU A 240 -12.16 0.68 -18.14
N TYR A 241 -12.58 1.46 -17.16
CA TYR A 241 -13.62 1.05 -16.21
C TYR A 241 -15.00 1.69 -16.40
N ARG A 242 -15.11 2.80 -17.16
CA ARG A 242 -16.41 3.44 -17.42
C ARG A 242 -17.41 2.52 -18.12
N PRO A 243 -17.05 1.73 -19.14
CA PRO A 243 -18.00 0.80 -19.76
C PRO A 243 -18.57 -0.20 -18.76
N LEU A 244 -17.70 -0.80 -17.93
CA LEU A 244 -18.08 -1.71 -16.84
C LEU A 244 -18.99 -1.03 -15.82
N TYR A 245 -18.60 0.16 -15.35
CA TYR A 245 -19.37 0.93 -14.37
C TYR A 245 -20.75 1.31 -14.90
N HIS A 246 -20.85 1.82 -16.13
CA HIS A 246 -22.13 2.23 -16.71
C HIS A 246 -23.03 1.03 -17.01
N ASN A 247 -22.47 -0.09 -17.49
CA ASN A 247 -23.21 -1.33 -17.67
C ASN A 247 -23.77 -1.86 -16.33
N LEU A 248 -22.96 -1.83 -15.27
CA LEU A 248 -23.40 -2.22 -13.92
C LEU A 248 -24.51 -1.30 -13.38
N VAL A 249 -24.36 0.01 -13.55
CA VAL A 249 -25.29 1.02 -13.00
C VAL A 249 -26.63 1.07 -13.76
N ASP A 250 -26.65 0.66 -15.03
CA ASP A 250 -27.86 0.62 -15.83
C ASP A 250 -28.89 -0.34 -15.21
N HIS A 251 -28.45 -1.54 -14.82
CA HIS A 251 -29.30 -2.55 -14.20
C HIS A 251 -29.66 -2.24 -12.73
N ARG A 252 -30.90 -2.51 -12.30
CA ARG A 252 -31.40 -2.17 -10.94
C ARG A 252 -30.56 -2.80 -9.82
N PHE A 253 -30.13 -4.04 -9.98
CA PHE A 253 -29.29 -4.75 -9.00
C PHE A 253 -27.88 -4.15 -8.96
N GLY A 254 -27.24 -3.97 -10.12
CA GLY A 254 -25.90 -3.39 -10.19
C GLY A 254 -25.86 -1.94 -9.71
N ARG A 255 -26.92 -1.15 -9.92
CA ARG A 255 -27.07 0.19 -9.35
C ARG A 255 -27.10 0.23 -7.82
N ARG A 256 -27.66 -0.80 -7.16
CA ARG A 256 -27.59 -0.92 -5.70
C ARG A 256 -26.18 -1.28 -5.27
N LEU A 257 -25.55 -2.18 -5.99
CA LEU A 257 -24.18 -2.63 -5.70
C LEU A 257 -23.14 -1.52 -5.90
N ALA A 258 -23.25 -0.73 -6.97
CA ALA A 258 -22.38 0.42 -7.24
C ALA A 258 -22.44 1.47 -6.13
N ARG A 259 -23.61 1.68 -5.50
CA ARG A 259 -23.75 2.56 -4.33
C ARG A 259 -23.10 2.00 -3.07
N LEU A 260 -22.95 0.69 -2.97
CA LEU A 260 -22.29 0.01 -1.86
C LEU A 260 -20.77 -0.15 -2.08
N LEU A 261 -20.27 0.00 -3.30
CA LEU A 261 -18.86 -0.13 -3.65
C LEU A 261 -17.92 0.69 -2.74
N PRO A 262 -18.22 1.96 -2.39
CA PRO A 262 -17.40 2.75 -1.46
C PRO A 262 -17.37 2.15 -0.04
N VAL A 263 -18.50 1.59 0.40
CA VAL A 263 -18.60 0.92 1.70
C VAL A 263 -17.78 -0.37 1.68
N PHE A 264 -17.80 -1.13 0.59
CA PHE A 264 -16.95 -2.31 0.42
C PHE A 264 -15.46 -1.96 0.45
N VAL A 265 -15.05 -0.90 -0.25
CA VAL A 265 -13.67 -0.40 -0.24
C VAL A 265 -13.27 0.03 1.18
N LEU A 266 -14.12 0.80 1.87
CA LEU A 266 -13.87 1.23 3.24
C LEU A 266 -13.76 0.03 4.20
N LEU A 267 -14.70 -0.92 4.12
CA LEU A 267 -14.69 -2.11 4.96
C LEU A 267 -13.44 -2.96 4.70
N ALA A 268 -13.00 -3.08 3.45
CA ALA A 268 -11.76 -3.74 3.11
C ALA A 268 -10.54 -3.04 3.73
N MET A 269 -10.48 -1.70 3.68
CA MET A 269 -9.42 -0.94 4.34
C MET A 269 -9.42 -1.15 5.85
N VAL A 270 -10.60 -1.14 6.48
CA VAL A 270 -10.74 -1.43 7.91
C VAL A 270 -10.30 -2.84 8.22
N ALA A 271 -10.75 -3.84 7.45
CA ALA A 271 -10.42 -5.25 7.66
C ALA A 271 -8.90 -5.51 7.63
N VAL A 272 -8.19 -4.90 6.68
CA VAL A 272 -6.71 -5.00 6.59
C VAL A 272 -6.02 -4.23 7.74
N SER A 273 -6.70 -3.29 8.37
CA SER A 273 -6.19 -2.50 9.50
C SER A 273 -6.46 -3.13 10.87
N VAL A 274 -7.25 -4.21 10.94
CA VAL A 274 -7.52 -4.90 12.21
C VAL A 274 -6.27 -5.60 12.69
N GLN A 275 -5.87 -5.29 13.92
CA GLN A 275 -4.78 -5.97 14.62
C GLN A 275 -5.34 -6.78 15.78
N TYR A 276 -4.94 -8.04 15.87
CA TYR A 276 -5.23 -8.88 17.01
C TYR A 276 -4.10 -8.74 18.03
N VAL A 277 -4.43 -8.25 19.23
CA VAL A 277 -3.49 -8.14 20.34
C VAL A 277 -3.76 -9.30 21.30
N SER A 278 -2.79 -10.19 21.45
CA SER A 278 -2.85 -11.30 22.40
C SER A 278 -2.11 -10.96 23.71
N GLY A 279 -2.37 -11.67 24.80
CA GLY A 279 -1.62 -11.50 26.06
C GLY A 279 -2.09 -10.33 26.93
N ARG A 280 -2.94 -10.61 27.93
CA ARG A 280 -3.47 -9.61 28.87
C ARG A 280 -2.46 -9.09 29.89
N PHE A 281 -1.44 -9.89 30.20
CA PHE A 281 -0.43 -9.59 31.23
C PHE A 281 0.97 -9.39 30.66
N GLN A 282 1.14 -9.52 29.35
CA GLN A 282 2.43 -9.29 28.69
C GLN A 282 2.39 -7.93 28.00
N PRO A 283 3.26 -6.97 28.37
CA PRO A 283 3.29 -5.68 27.72
C PRO A 283 3.92 -5.82 26.33
N GLN A 284 3.12 -6.19 25.32
CA GLN A 284 3.60 -6.39 23.93
C GLN A 284 4.25 -5.14 23.31
N TYR A 285 3.99 -3.96 23.87
CA TYR A 285 4.48 -2.67 23.39
C TYR A 285 5.18 -1.82 24.46
N ALA A 286 5.64 -2.40 25.57
CA ALA A 286 6.53 -1.66 26.48
C ALA A 286 7.88 -1.44 25.78
N ARG A 287 7.95 -0.38 24.97
CA ARG A 287 9.18 0.10 24.34
C ARG A 287 10.24 0.27 25.41
N ASP A 288 11.35 -0.44 25.23
CA ASP A 288 12.67 -0.15 25.81
C ASP A 288 12.63 0.26 27.29
N SER A 289 11.87 -0.51 28.07
CA SER A 289 11.66 -0.30 29.50
C SER A 289 12.54 -1.23 30.32
N HIS A 290 12.76 -0.91 31.60
CA HIS A 290 13.44 -1.78 32.56
C HIS A 290 12.90 -3.23 32.60
N TYR A 291 11.64 -3.42 32.19
CA TYR A 291 10.87 -4.65 32.36
C TYR A 291 10.73 -5.49 31.08
N ALA A 292 11.20 -5.01 29.92
CA ALA A 292 11.03 -5.72 28.66
C ALA A 292 12.26 -5.62 27.76
N ILE A 293 12.63 -6.74 27.13
CA ILE A 293 13.70 -6.83 26.13
C ILE A 293 13.05 -6.97 24.76
N ALA A 294 13.23 -5.97 23.89
CA ALA A 294 12.74 -6.04 22.52
C ALA A 294 13.74 -6.78 21.63
N ALA A 295 13.29 -7.84 20.95
CA ALA A 295 14.13 -8.58 19.99
C ALA A 295 14.70 -7.68 18.89
N ASN A 296 13.94 -6.66 18.50
CA ASN A 296 14.34 -5.69 17.47
C ASN A 296 15.52 -4.78 17.89
N ASN A 297 15.99 -4.86 19.14
CA ASN A 297 17.19 -4.15 19.57
C ASN A 297 18.48 -4.90 19.25
N TYR A 298 18.39 -6.15 18.79
CA TYR A 298 19.53 -7.00 18.48
C TYR A 298 19.44 -7.57 17.07
N ASP A 299 20.52 -7.44 16.29
CA ASP A 299 20.54 -7.85 14.89
C ASP A 299 20.45 -9.38 14.71
N ASP A 300 20.95 -10.16 15.67
CA ASP A 300 20.90 -11.63 15.70
C ASP A 300 19.51 -12.22 16.00
N THR A 301 18.60 -11.45 16.60
CA THR A 301 17.25 -11.93 16.98
C THR A 301 16.11 -11.22 16.25
N ALA A 302 16.44 -10.26 15.38
CA ALA A 302 15.44 -9.47 14.67
C ALA A 302 14.67 -10.31 13.66
N THR A 303 13.34 -10.34 13.80
CA THR A 303 12.46 -11.07 12.88
C THR A 303 12.04 -10.21 11.67
N ASN A 304 12.08 -8.88 11.81
CA ASN A 304 11.71 -7.96 10.74
C ASN A 304 12.63 -6.72 10.72
N PRO A 305 13.60 -6.67 9.79
CA PRO A 305 14.54 -5.55 9.66
C PRO A 305 13.84 -4.19 9.48
N ALA A 306 12.63 -4.17 8.90
CA ALA A 306 11.89 -2.94 8.66
C ALA A 306 11.51 -2.20 9.94
N THR A 307 11.39 -2.92 11.06
CA THR A 307 11.09 -2.31 12.36
C THR A 307 12.33 -1.70 13.03
N GLN A 308 13.53 -1.97 12.50
CA GLN A 308 14.81 -1.54 13.05
C GLN A 308 15.40 -0.32 12.36
N PHE A 309 14.94 0.05 11.16
CA PHE A 309 15.60 1.09 10.36
C PHE A 309 15.72 2.47 11.04
N HIS A 310 14.87 2.77 12.01
CA HIS A 310 14.87 4.05 12.72
C HIS A 310 15.58 4.03 14.07
N ARG A 311 16.11 2.89 14.52
CA ARG A 311 16.63 2.73 15.89
C ARG A 311 18.08 2.22 15.93
N PRO A 312 18.85 2.63 16.94
CA PRO A 312 20.11 1.98 17.28
C PRO A 312 19.91 0.52 17.66
N THR A 313 20.87 -0.34 17.36
CA THR A 313 20.86 -1.76 17.76
C THR A 313 22.23 -2.28 18.11
N LEU A 314 22.22 -3.35 18.87
CA LEU A 314 23.39 -4.15 19.16
C LEU A 314 23.46 -5.32 18.20
N ARG A 315 24.67 -5.79 17.89
CA ARG A 315 24.82 -7.03 17.12
C ARG A 315 24.20 -8.23 17.84
N SER A 316 24.45 -8.35 19.15
CA SER A 316 23.88 -9.38 20.01
C SER A 316 23.65 -8.86 21.43
N LYS A 317 22.89 -9.63 22.21
CA LYS A 317 22.63 -9.42 23.65
C LYS A 317 23.86 -9.69 24.50
N PHE A 318 24.81 -10.46 23.98
CA PHE A 318 26.04 -10.86 24.66
C PHE A 318 27.22 -10.25 23.90
N PRO A 319 28.13 -9.53 24.58
CA PRO A 319 29.37 -9.07 23.98
C PRO A 319 30.18 -10.25 23.42
N GLU A 320 30.76 -10.07 22.24
CA GLU A 320 31.66 -11.05 21.63
C GLU A 320 33.08 -10.49 21.69
N HIS A 321 34.05 -11.33 22.08
CA HIS A 321 35.48 -10.95 22.12
C HIS A 321 35.76 -9.68 22.95
N ASP A 322 35.06 -9.51 24.08
CA ASP A 322 35.13 -8.32 24.94
C ASP A 322 34.66 -7.01 24.29
N TYR A 323 33.99 -7.05 23.15
CA TYR A 323 33.39 -5.86 22.53
C TYR A 323 31.87 -6.00 22.38
N LEU A 324 31.21 -4.87 22.58
CA LEU A 324 29.81 -4.68 22.24
C LEU A 324 29.71 -3.80 21.00
N GLU A 325 29.22 -4.38 19.92
CA GLU A 325 29.03 -3.71 18.64
C GLU A 325 27.67 -3.00 18.63
N LEU A 326 27.69 -1.66 18.62
CA LEU A 326 26.52 -0.80 18.53
C LEU A 326 26.45 -0.15 17.14
N PHE A 327 25.36 -0.38 16.43
CA PHE A 327 25.04 0.31 15.20
C PHE A 327 24.01 1.41 15.44
N ILE A 328 24.32 2.64 15.03
CA ILE A 328 23.38 3.77 15.02
C ILE A 328 23.08 4.15 13.56
N PRO A 329 21.84 4.02 13.08
CA PRO A 329 21.51 4.34 11.69
C PRO A 329 21.62 5.83 11.42
N TYR A 330 22.13 6.19 10.25
CA TYR A 330 22.04 7.54 9.72
C TYR A 330 20.69 7.70 9.02
N LEU A 331 19.92 8.70 9.44
CA LEU A 331 18.57 9.01 8.97
C LEU A 331 18.58 10.40 8.35
N PRO A 332 18.83 10.54 7.04
CA PRO A 332 19.04 11.86 6.42
C PRO A 332 17.89 12.84 6.67
N ALA A 333 16.64 12.38 6.64
CA ALA A 333 15.46 13.21 6.93
C ALA A 333 15.47 13.84 8.33
N ILE A 334 16.16 13.23 9.30
CA ILE A 334 16.25 13.69 10.69
C ILE A 334 17.61 14.35 10.97
N ASN A 335 18.69 13.76 10.48
CA ASN A 335 20.05 14.16 10.82
C ASN A 335 20.55 15.34 9.99
N ASP A 336 20.22 15.44 8.70
CA ASP A 336 20.76 16.49 7.81
C ASP A 336 20.39 17.90 8.28
N PRO A 337 19.14 18.19 8.68
CA PRO A 337 18.79 19.51 9.19
C PRO A 337 19.57 19.86 10.48
N VAL A 338 19.90 18.86 11.30
CA VAL A 338 20.67 19.05 12.53
C VAL A 338 22.15 19.29 12.21
N ILE A 339 22.73 18.52 11.27
CA ILE A 339 24.10 18.69 10.80
C ILE A 339 24.29 20.08 10.19
N ARG A 340 23.39 20.52 9.29
CA ARG A 340 23.44 21.85 8.68
C ARG A 340 23.39 22.99 9.70
N LYS A 341 22.67 22.81 10.82
CA LYS A 341 22.63 23.80 11.92
C LYS A 341 23.90 23.82 12.77
N ILE A 342 24.48 22.65 13.07
CA ILE A 342 25.64 22.54 13.97
C ILE A 342 26.96 22.85 13.24
N ALA A 343 27.05 22.50 11.96
CA ALA A 343 28.24 22.63 11.15
C ALA A 343 27.87 23.14 9.74
N PRO A 344 27.45 24.42 9.60
CA PRO A 344 27.04 24.97 8.30
C PRO A 344 28.16 25.03 7.26
N ALA A 345 29.42 25.04 7.69
CA ALA A 345 30.59 25.03 6.82
C ALA A 345 31.05 23.63 6.39
N LEU A 346 30.38 22.56 6.85
CA LEU A 346 30.75 21.19 6.51
C LEU A 346 30.38 20.89 5.05
N THR A 347 31.33 20.39 4.28
CA THR A 347 31.11 19.97 2.89
C THR A 347 30.35 18.64 2.85
N GLU A 348 29.41 18.51 1.92
CA GLU A 348 28.66 17.26 1.72
C GLU A 348 29.59 16.16 1.19
N THR A 349 29.58 14.98 1.82
CA THR A 349 30.41 13.83 1.44
C THR A 349 29.81 13.02 0.29
N ALA A 350 28.50 13.15 0.08
CA ALA A 350 27.77 12.48 -0.99
C ALA A 350 26.70 13.40 -1.58
N TYR A 351 26.42 13.21 -2.87
CA TYR A 351 25.38 13.95 -3.58
C TYR A 351 24.12 13.09 -3.72
N PRO A 352 23.09 13.29 -2.87
CA PRO A 352 21.87 12.49 -2.93
C PRO A 352 21.10 12.70 -4.25
N GLY A 353 20.10 11.85 -4.48
CA GLY A 353 19.19 11.93 -5.63
C GLY A 353 19.44 10.88 -6.71
N ILE A 354 18.63 10.93 -7.77
CA ILE A 354 18.64 9.93 -8.84
C ILE A 354 19.96 10.02 -9.62
N LYS A 355 20.70 8.91 -9.66
CA LYS A 355 21.92 8.76 -10.48
C LYS A 355 21.70 7.66 -11.49
N LEU A 356 22.22 7.84 -12.70
CA LEU A 356 22.19 6.80 -13.72
C LEU A 356 23.49 6.02 -13.68
N ARG A 357 23.39 4.69 -13.63
CA ARG A 357 24.50 3.73 -13.67
C ARG A 357 24.09 2.57 -14.57
N GLY A 358 25.04 1.97 -15.29
CA GLY A 358 24.77 0.89 -16.25
C GLY A 358 25.12 1.32 -17.67
N GLY A 359 24.21 1.17 -18.64
CA GLY A 359 24.47 1.61 -20.02
C GLY A 359 24.64 3.12 -20.18
N ILE A 360 24.12 3.92 -19.23
CA ILE A 360 24.25 5.37 -19.18
C ILE A 360 24.75 5.76 -17.79
N TYR A 361 25.78 6.59 -17.73
CA TYR A 361 26.36 7.12 -16.49
C TYR A 361 26.09 8.62 -16.38
N ALA A 362 25.32 9.02 -15.37
CA ALA A 362 25.04 10.43 -15.10
C ALA A 362 25.01 10.72 -13.60
N GLY A 363 25.58 11.87 -13.22
CA GLY A 363 25.65 12.38 -11.84
C GLY A 363 26.78 11.78 -11.01
N ARG A 364 27.43 12.59 -10.17
CA ARG A 364 28.41 12.15 -9.17
C ARG A 364 27.68 11.60 -7.93
N MET A 365 28.28 10.61 -7.27
CA MET A 365 27.74 10.00 -6.03
C MET A 365 28.46 10.53 -4.80
N TYR A 366 29.78 10.55 -4.85
CA TYR A 366 30.63 10.92 -3.73
C TYR A 366 31.37 12.21 -4.04
N ASN A 367 31.67 12.95 -2.98
CA ASN A 367 32.55 14.09 -3.02
C ASN A 367 33.91 13.67 -2.45
N GLU A 368 34.88 13.46 -3.34
CA GLU A 368 36.25 13.04 -2.96
C GLU A 368 37.01 14.14 -2.20
N GLU A 369 36.60 15.40 -2.35
CA GLU A 369 37.20 16.57 -1.70
C GLU A 369 36.65 16.83 -0.28
N ALA A 370 35.66 16.05 0.17
CA ALA A 370 35.08 16.23 1.49
C ALA A 370 35.99 15.71 2.61
N ASP A 371 36.03 16.43 3.73
CA ASP A 371 36.77 16.01 4.92
C ASP A 371 35.94 14.99 5.73
N TYR A 372 36.14 13.71 5.41
CA TYR A 372 35.47 12.60 6.11
C TYR A 372 35.76 12.57 7.61
N GLY A 373 36.93 13.04 8.06
CA GLY A 373 37.28 13.09 9.48
C GLY A 373 36.44 14.14 10.22
N ALA A 374 36.33 15.34 9.65
CA ALA A 374 35.45 16.38 10.17
C ALA A 374 33.98 15.95 10.14
N THR A 375 33.51 15.28 9.08
CA THR A 375 32.15 14.74 8.99
C THR A 375 31.88 13.74 10.10
N LEU A 376 32.78 12.78 10.32
CA LEU A 376 32.65 11.75 11.35
C LEU A 376 32.60 12.36 12.75
N ALA A 377 33.43 13.37 13.03
CA ALA A 377 33.43 14.10 14.29
C ALA A 377 32.08 14.82 14.55
N ILE A 378 31.49 15.44 13.52
CA ILE A 378 30.17 16.07 13.63
C ILE A 378 29.08 15.01 13.83
N MET A 379 29.13 13.90 13.10
CA MET A 379 28.16 12.82 13.24
C MET A 379 28.24 12.14 14.61
N GLY A 380 29.43 11.95 15.18
CA GLY A 380 29.61 11.49 16.55
C GLY A 380 28.97 12.42 17.58
N ARG A 381 29.01 13.75 17.35
CA ARG A 381 28.36 14.75 18.22
C ARG A 381 26.82 14.76 18.15
N LEU A 382 26.22 14.09 17.17
CA LEU A 382 24.78 13.93 17.09
C LEU A 382 24.25 12.97 18.16
N HIS A 383 25.10 12.09 18.67
CA HIS A 383 24.70 11.04 19.59
C HIS A 383 25.47 11.14 20.91
N ARG A 384 24.83 10.72 22.00
CA ARG A 384 25.47 10.42 23.28
C ARG A 384 25.17 8.98 23.61
N VAL A 385 26.23 8.20 23.78
CA VAL A 385 26.14 6.81 24.19
C VAL A 385 26.43 6.77 25.69
N LEU A 386 25.46 6.33 26.48
CA LEU A 386 25.60 6.19 27.92
C LEU A 386 25.56 4.71 28.30
N LEU A 387 26.53 4.26 29.08
CA LEU A 387 26.58 2.93 29.66
C LEU A 387 26.33 3.03 31.16
N ASP A 388 25.26 2.40 31.64
CA ASP A 388 24.82 2.49 33.03
C ASP A 388 24.73 3.94 33.55
N SER A 389 24.25 4.84 32.69
CA SER A 389 24.13 6.30 32.91
C SER A 389 25.44 7.09 32.84
N LEU A 390 26.58 6.46 32.63
CA LEU A 390 27.86 7.13 32.42
C LEU A 390 28.09 7.37 30.92
N ALA A 391 28.40 8.61 30.55
CA ALA A 391 28.71 8.94 29.16
C ALA A 391 30.01 8.26 28.73
N LEU A 392 29.96 7.51 27.62
CA LEU A 392 31.11 6.88 27.01
C LEU A 392 31.76 7.79 25.97
N SER A 393 33.09 7.82 25.97
CA SER A 393 33.89 8.42 24.91
C SER A 393 34.43 7.30 24.02
N VAL A 394 33.66 6.91 23.01
CA VAL A 394 34.05 5.92 22.01
C VAL A 394 33.90 6.56 20.64
N ASP A 395 34.95 6.53 19.85
CA ASP A 395 34.95 7.10 18.51
C ASP A 395 34.14 6.19 17.55
N PRO A 396 33.16 6.74 16.81
CA PRO A 396 32.44 5.98 15.81
C PRO A 396 33.26 5.77 14.54
N LEU A 397 32.88 4.78 13.75
CA LEU A 397 33.30 4.62 12.35
C LEU A 397 32.10 4.65 11.42
N PHE A 398 32.31 5.13 10.18
CA PHE A 398 31.33 4.94 9.13
C PHE A 398 31.14 3.46 8.84
N TYR A 399 29.89 3.01 8.78
CA TYR A 399 29.58 1.62 8.54
C TYR A 399 28.34 1.47 7.66
N PHE A 400 28.39 0.48 6.78
CA PHE A 400 27.24 0.04 6.00
C PHE A 400 26.77 -1.30 6.55
N HIS A 401 25.57 -1.31 7.10
CA HIS A 401 25.01 -2.48 7.74
C HIS A 401 24.42 -3.43 6.70
N GLY A 402 25.14 -4.51 6.37
CA GLY A 402 24.75 -5.46 5.31
C GLY A 402 23.34 -6.03 5.47
N GLY A 403 22.94 -6.43 6.69
CA GLY A 403 21.60 -6.99 6.93
C GLY A 403 20.43 -5.99 6.79
N ARG A 404 20.71 -4.69 6.85
CA ARG A 404 19.70 -3.61 6.75
C ARG A 404 19.80 -2.85 5.43
N GLU A 405 20.91 -3.00 4.73
CA GLU A 405 21.36 -2.20 3.60
C GLU A 405 21.24 -0.69 3.89
N GLN A 406 21.76 -0.27 5.05
CA GLN A 406 21.62 1.09 5.56
C GLN A 406 22.98 1.63 6.04
N HIS A 407 23.23 2.91 5.76
CA HIS A 407 24.40 3.62 6.27
C HIS A 407 24.19 4.08 7.71
N GLY A 408 25.26 4.13 8.49
CA GLY A 408 25.24 4.62 9.85
C GLY A 408 26.63 4.70 10.47
N LEU A 409 26.62 4.73 11.80
CA LEU A 409 27.82 4.75 12.62
C LEU A 409 27.93 3.44 13.39
N LEU A 410 29.15 2.90 13.45
CA LEU A 410 29.50 1.75 14.26
C LEU A 410 30.32 2.20 15.46
N TYR A 411 29.91 1.79 16.65
CA TYR A 411 30.66 1.98 17.89
C TYR A 411 31.10 0.61 18.41
N MET A 412 32.40 0.47 18.64
CA MET A 412 32.98 -0.73 19.25
C MET A 412 33.22 -0.44 20.73
N ILE A 413 32.25 -0.80 21.58
CA ILE A 413 32.30 -0.47 23.00
C ILE A 413 33.08 -1.56 23.74
N PRO A 414 34.23 -1.24 24.36
CA PRO A 414 34.99 -2.23 25.12
C PRO A 414 34.21 -2.61 26.39
N THR A 415 34.13 -3.91 26.66
CA THR A 415 33.38 -4.45 27.80
C THR A 415 34.27 -5.10 28.84
N HIS A 416 35.58 -5.22 28.62
CA HIS A 416 36.53 -5.90 29.52
C HIS A 416 36.49 -5.41 30.98
N GLN A 417 36.24 -4.12 31.22
CA GLN A 417 36.15 -3.53 32.56
C GLN A 417 34.77 -3.67 33.24
N LEU A 418 33.76 -4.13 32.52
CA LEU A 418 32.42 -4.28 33.10
C LEU A 418 32.34 -5.49 34.03
N PRO A 419 31.65 -5.38 35.17
CA PRO A 419 31.35 -6.54 36.01
C PRO A 419 30.45 -7.53 35.25
N VAL A 420 30.38 -8.77 35.72
CA VAL A 420 29.45 -9.77 35.18
C VAL A 420 28.03 -9.36 35.54
N GLY A 421 27.11 -9.40 34.58
CA GLY A 421 25.69 -9.11 34.82
C GLY A 421 24.99 -8.25 33.76
N LYS A 422 23.85 -7.68 34.16
CA LYS A 422 22.98 -6.86 33.31
C LYS A 422 23.51 -5.44 33.24
N HIS A 423 23.74 -4.96 32.02
CA HIS A 423 24.11 -3.59 31.72
C HIS A 423 23.07 -2.91 30.83
N ALA A 424 22.98 -1.59 30.93
CA ALA A 424 22.07 -0.77 30.15
C ALA A 424 22.82 0.22 29.28
N LEU A 425 22.59 0.12 27.97
CA LEU A 425 23.07 1.09 26.99
C LEU A 425 21.94 2.03 26.60
N ARG A 426 22.14 3.33 26.78
CA ARG A 426 21.19 4.37 26.40
C ARG A 426 21.80 5.24 25.31
N ILE A 427 21.04 5.44 24.24
CA ILE A 427 21.44 6.30 23.13
C ILE A 427 20.53 7.53 23.13
N GLU A 428 21.14 8.69 23.25
CA GLU A 428 20.47 9.97 23.07
C GLU A 428 20.90 10.58 21.75
N SER A 429 19.95 11.10 20.98
CA SER A 429 20.20 11.75 19.70
C SER A 429 19.73 13.20 19.74
N ARG A 430 20.48 14.08 19.09
CA ARG A 430 20.06 15.47 18.91
C ARG A 430 18.89 15.52 17.93
N THR A 431 17.87 16.27 18.28
CA THR A 431 16.71 16.56 17.43
C THR A 431 16.58 18.07 17.23
N SER A 432 16.16 18.47 16.03
CA SER A 432 15.91 19.88 15.72
C SER A 432 14.51 20.27 16.22
N SER A 433 14.43 20.99 17.34
CA SER A 433 13.30 21.86 17.67
C SER A 433 13.54 23.26 17.07
N ALA A 434 12.49 24.05 16.90
CA ALA A 434 12.51 25.33 16.17
C ALA A 434 13.68 26.26 16.60
N ASP A 435 14.01 26.32 17.91
CA ASP A 435 15.01 27.28 18.44
C ASP A 435 16.15 26.68 19.31
N THR A 436 16.14 25.39 19.67
CA THR A 436 17.26 24.73 20.40
C THR A 436 17.43 23.25 20.03
N ALA A 437 18.65 22.73 20.15
CA ALA A 437 18.93 21.29 20.00
C ALA A 437 18.48 20.54 21.28
N ALA A 438 17.40 19.77 21.19
CA ALA A 438 16.92 18.93 22.29
C ALA A 438 17.44 17.50 22.13
N TRP A 439 17.73 16.83 23.24
CA TRP A 439 18.10 15.41 23.25
C TRP A 439 16.83 14.55 23.35
N SER A 440 16.67 13.61 22.43
CA SER A 440 15.68 12.54 22.54
C SER A 440 16.39 11.22 22.86
N SER A 441 15.83 10.44 23.78
CA SER A 441 16.35 9.12 24.12
C SER A 441 15.57 8.05 23.36
N TYR A 442 16.29 7.08 22.81
CA TYR A 442 15.69 5.89 22.19
C TYR A 442 15.25 4.82 23.22
N GLY A 443 15.53 5.03 24.51
CA GLY A 443 15.31 4.06 25.57
C GLY A 443 16.57 3.27 25.93
N ASN A 444 16.44 2.31 26.84
CA ASN A 444 17.56 1.48 27.27
C ASN A 444 17.58 0.16 26.48
N ILE A 445 18.73 -0.14 25.86
CA ILE A 445 19.04 -1.45 25.30
C ILE A 445 19.86 -2.22 26.32
N TYR A 446 19.36 -3.36 26.79
CA TYR A 446 20.05 -4.16 27.80
C TYR A 446 20.97 -5.19 27.15
N PHE A 447 22.11 -5.49 27.76
CA PHE A 447 23.00 -6.57 27.36
C PHE A 447 23.61 -7.24 28.60
N TYR A 448 24.23 -8.40 28.41
CA TYR A 448 24.75 -9.22 29.50
C TYR A 448 26.20 -9.60 29.25
N LYS A 449 27.08 -9.26 30.19
CA LYS A 449 28.48 -9.68 30.18
C LYS A 449 28.68 -10.86 31.13
#